data_AF-A0A7S0RSZ0-F1
#
_entry.id   AF-A0A7S0RSZ0-F1
#
_cell.length_a   1.000
_cell.length_b   1.000
_cell.length_c   1.000
_cell.angle_alpha   90.00
_cell.angle_beta   90.00
_cell.angle_gamma   90.00
#
_symmetry.space_group_name_H-M   'P 1'
#
loop_
_entity.id
_entity.type
_entity.pdbx_description
1 polymer ?
#
loop_
_entity_poly.entity_id
_entity_poly.type
_entity_poly.pdbx_seq_one_letter_code
_entity_poly.pdbx_strand_id
1 'polypeptide(L)'
;GGRGGGGGRGGGGDPNVQAELQPMLNQMFMEATGILRRVEDFDSMPDVADDLFLLAAKCLSHAPHLLLTPQNLPALVDCAMAGVLVQHKEACTSVLAFLDQLCRDCTRHPQVVPPTIQVRGQALVHLLVAAIATLPFARLDDVGDLLHHLMRTECSGGMAPSWVQTTMAALPAAAVTDHERVGFYNAAVAMDRKQLQHAIDDLSDVCRRSRGVRESIMAALLHHPTS
;
A
#
# COMPACT_ATOMS: atom_id res chain seq x y z
N GLY A 1 27.80 17.67 -49.76
CA GLY A 1 26.89 16.64 -49.19
C GLY A 1 27.31 16.41 -47.75
N GLY A 2 26.46 16.33 -46.74
CA GLY A 2 25.04 15.98 -46.74
C GLY A 2 24.86 14.73 -45.87
N ARG A 3 24.10 14.88 -44.76
CA ARG A 3 23.46 13.85 -43.90
C ARG A 3 24.40 13.10 -42.94
N GLY A 4 24.04 12.75 -41.72
CA GLY A 4 22.79 12.83 -40.92
C GLY A 4 23.16 12.28 -39.52
N GLY A 5 22.60 12.75 -38.39
CA GLY A 5 21.18 12.68 -38.07
C GLY A 5 20.92 11.40 -37.26
N GLY A 6 20.84 11.50 -35.94
CA GLY A 6 20.60 10.38 -35.03
C GLY A 6 20.31 10.85 -33.60
N GLY A 7 19.34 11.75 -33.46
CA GLY A 7 18.79 12.12 -32.16
C GLY A 7 17.90 11.01 -31.62
N GLY A 8 18.18 10.57 -30.40
CA GLY A 8 17.26 9.78 -29.58
C GLY A 8 16.83 10.59 -28.36
N ARG A 9 15.77 11.38 -28.51
CA ARG A 9 14.96 11.92 -27.41
C ARG A 9 13.57 11.32 -27.55
N GLY A 10 12.92 10.98 -26.44
CA GLY A 10 11.47 10.79 -26.43
C GLY A 10 10.93 9.97 -25.26
N GLY A 11 11.07 10.47 -24.04
CA GLY A 11 10.42 9.88 -22.86
C GLY A 11 10.08 10.91 -21.76
N GLY A 12 10.04 12.19 -22.11
CA GLY A 12 9.61 13.26 -21.21
C GLY A 12 8.75 14.22 -22.01
N GLY A 13 7.48 14.36 -21.64
CA GLY A 13 6.55 15.30 -22.27
C GLY A 13 7.11 16.72 -22.28
N ASP A 14 6.59 17.57 -23.16
CA ASP A 14 7.03 18.95 -23.31
C ASP A 14 7.06 19.66 -21.94
N PRO A 15 8.21 20.17 -21.46
CA PRO A 15 8.34 20.75 -20.12
C PRO A 15 7.37 21.91 -19.85
N ASN A 16 6.90 22.58 -20.92
CA ASN A 16 5.89 23.61 -20.82
C ASN A 16 4.51 23.03 -20.43
N VAL A 17 4.16 21.87 -20.97
CA VAL A 17 2.91 21.16 -20.65
C VAL A 17 2.97 20.58 -19.23
N GLN A 18 4.13 20.10 -18.78
CA GLN A 18 4.30 19.60 -17.41
C GLN A 18 4.12 20.73 -16.37
N ALA A 19 4.61 21.93 -16.65
CA ALA A 19 4.45 23.10 -15.79
C ALA A 19 2.98 23.55 -15.67
N GLU A 20 2.19 23.42 -16.74
CA GLU A 20 0.76 23.72 -16.73
C GLU A 20 -0.08 22.62 -16.06
N LEU A 21 0.31 21.35 -16.22
CA LEU A 21 -0.39 20.21 -15.62
C LEU A 21 -0.17 20.09 -14.11
N GLN A 22 1.00 20.50 -13.62
CA GLN A 22 1.36 20.39 -12.20
C GLN A 22 0.33 21.01 -11.24
N PRO A 23 -0.11 22.28 -11.39
CA PRO A 23 -1.10 22.87 -10.48
C PRO A 23 -2.46 22.17 -10.55
N MET A 24 -2.88 21.74 -11.75
CA MET A 24 -4.15 21.04 -11.94
C MET A 24 -4.15 19.66 -11.27
N LEU A 25 -3.07 18.88 -11.47
CA LEU A 25 -2.91 17.59 -10.80
C LEU A 25 -2.79 17.73 -9.29
N ASN A 26 -2.06 18.74 -8.81
CA ASN A 26 -1.95 19.03 -7.39
C ASN A 26 -3.32 19.32 -6.77
N GLN A 27 -4.10 20.19 -7.40
CA GLN A 27 -5.45 20.51 -6.93
C GLN A 27 -6.34 19.26 -6.91
N MET A 28 -6.31 18.46 -7.98
CA MET A 28 -7.12 17.25 -8.08
C MET A 28 -6.73 16.20 -7.04
N PHE A 29 -5.43 15.97 -6.80
CA PHE A 29 -4.99 15.05 -5.74
C PHE A 29 -5.45 15.53 -4.36
N MET A 30 -5.33 16.83 -4.07
CA MET A 30 -5.76 17.39 -2.79
C MET A 30 -7.27 17.36 -2.59
N GLU A 31 -8.06 17.59 -3.64
CA GLU A 31 -9.52 17.47 -3.59
C GLU A 31 -9.95 16.01 -3.42
N ALA A 32 -9.39 15.09 -4.21
CA ALA A 32 -9.75 13.67 -4.15
C ALA A 32 -9.37 13.03 -2.82
N THR A 33 -8.15 13.28 -2.31
CA THR A 33 -7.73 12.84 -0.96
C THR A 33 -8.53 13.54 0.14
N GLY A 34 -9.04 14.75 -0.11
CA GLY A 34 -9.93 15.47 0.78
C GLY A 34 -11.32 14.83 0.91
N ILE A 35 -11.80 14.15 -0.13
CA ILE A 35 -13.10 13.48 -0.18
C ILE A 35 -12.98 12.03 0.31
N LEU A 36 -11.91 11.32 -0.05
CA LEU A 36 -11.67 9.91 0.28
C LEU A 36 -10.89 9.78 1.61
N ARG A 37 -11.57 9.96 2.75
CA ARG A 37 -10.91 9.90 4.07
C ARG A 37 -11.22 8.64 4.86
N ARG A 38 -12.39 8.05 4.63
CA ARG A 38 -12.89 6.88 5.35
C ARG A 38 -13.35 5.82 4.38
N VAL A 39 -13.38 4.57 4.83
CA VAL A 39 -13.81 3.42 4.01
C VAL A 39 -15.18 3.68 3.38
N GLU A 40 -16.11 4.33 4.12
CA GLU A 40 -17.43 4.68 3.59
C GLU A 40 -17.39 5.61 2.36
N ASP A 41 -16.38 6.49 2.28
CA ASP A 41 -16.23 7.42 1.15
C ASP A 41 -15.82 6.66 -0.13
N PHE A 42 -15.01 5.62 0.02
CA PHE A 42 -14.61 4.72 -1.08
C PHE A 42 -15.78 3.86 -1.56
N ASP A 43 -16.62 3.38 -0.66
CA ASP A 43 -17.82 2.63 -1.03
C ASP A 43 -18.86 3.53 -1.72
N SER A 44 -18.89 4.82 -1.36
CA SER A 44 -19.79 5.81 -1.97
C SER A 44 -19.33 6.28 -3.35
N MET A 45 -18.01 6.34 -3.59
CA MET A 45 -17.40 6.82 -4.84
C MET A 45 -16.22 5.92 -5.28
N PRO A 46 -16.48 4.65 -5.59
CA PRO A 46 -15.41 3.69 -5.92
C PRO A 46 -14.68 4.05 -7.21
N ASP A 47 -15.37 4.64 -8.19
CA ASP A 47 -14.77 5.07 -9.47
C ASP A 47 -13.75 6.18 -9.26
N VAL A 48 -14.05 7.13 -8.35
CA VAL A 48 -13.12 8.23 -8.01
C VAL A 48 -11.87 7.69 -7.34
N ALA A 49 -12.01 6.71 -6.44
CA ALA A 49 -10.88 6.05 -5.81
C ALA A 49 -10.04 5.27 -6.84
N ASP A 50 -10.69 4.51 -7.72
CA ASP A 50 -10.01 3.74 -8.76
C ASP A 50 -9.20 4.65 -9.70
N ASP A 51 -9.84 5.67 -10.27
CA ASP A 51 -9.22 6.64 -11.17
C ASP A 51 -8.07 7.41 -10.49
N LEU A 52 -8.25 7.80 -9.22
CA LEU A 52 -7.22 8.48 -8.44
C LEU A 52 -5.94 7.64 -8.35
N PHE A 53 -6.05 6.38 -7.95
CA PHE A 53 -4.88 5.53 -7.74
C PHE A 53 -4.28 5.00 -9.05
N LEU A 54 -5.10 4.78 -10.09
CA LEU A 54 -4.62 4.51 -11.44
C LEU A 54 -3.81 5.69 -11.99
N LEU A 55 -4.29 6.92 -11.80
CA LEU A 55 -3.55 8.10 -12.20
C LEU A 55 -2.28 8.27 -11.37
N ALA A 56 -2.34 8.07 -10.05
CA ALA A 56 -1.19 8.16 -9.17
C ALA A 56 -0.09 7.17 -9.60
N ALA A 57 -0.45 5.91 -9.90
CA ALA A 57 0.47 4.90 -10.41
C ALA A 57 1.09 5.29 -11.78
N LYS A 58 0.30 5.85 -12.69
CA LYS A 58 0.80 6.38 -13.98
C LYS A 58 1.75 7.56 -13.79
N CYS A 59 1.43 8.49 -12.89
CA CYS A 59 2.29 9.61 -12.54
C CYS A 59 3.61 9.12 -11.95
N LEU A 60 3.59 8.14 -11.04
CA LEU A 60 4.80 7.53 -10.49
C LEU A 60 5.68 6.91 -11.58
N SER A 61 5.07 6.28 -12.59
CA SER A 61 5.78 5.63 -13.70
C SER A 61 6.39 6.60 -14.72
N HIS A 62 5.67 7.68 -15.06
CA HIS A 62 6.00 8.53 -16.21
C HIS A 62 6.41 9.95 -15.84
N ALA A 63 5.91 10.49 -14.73
CA ALA A 63 6.17 11.86 -14.30
C ALA A 63 6.23 11.96 -12.75
N PRO A 64 7.17 11.23 -12.10
CA PRO A 64 7.18 11.09 -10.65
C PRO A 64 7.34 12.42 -9.92
N HIS A 65 7.99 13.41 -10.54
CA HIS A 65 8.17 14.75 -9.97
C HIS A 65 6.84 15.50 -9.73
N LEU A 66 5.75 15.15 -10.43
CA LEU A 66 4.42 15.75 -10.24
C LEU A 66 3.71 15.18 -9.00
N LEU A 67 4.02 13.93 -8.64
CA LEU A 67 3.40 13.22 -7.52
C LEU A 67 4.25 13.28 -6.25
N LEU A 68 5.58 13.16 -6.38
CA LEU A 68 6.53 13.09 -5.28
C LEU A 68 6.84 14.48 -4.70
N THR A 69 5.79 15.25 -4.45
CA THR A 69 5.87 16.52 -3.72
C THR A 69 5.68 16.25 -2.22
N PRO A 70 6.20 17.11 -1.33
CA PRO A 70 6.03 16.97 0.12
C PRO A 70 4.57 17.01 0.61
N GLN A 71 3.63 17.47 -0.23
CA GLN A 71 2.22 17.57 0.09
C GLN A 71 1.44 16.38 -0.47
N ASN A 72 1.65 16.05 -1.75
CA ASN A 72 0.85 15.04 -2.46
C ASN A 72 1.16 13.63 -2.00
N LEU A 73 2.45 13.28 -1.89
CA LEU A 73 2.80 11.90 -1.57
C LEU A 73 2.28 11.47 -0.19
N PRO A 74 2.48 12.24 0.91
CA PRO A 74 1.90 11.89 2.20
C PRO A 74 0.38 11.78 2.16
N ALA A 75 -0.31 12.74 1.54
CA ALA A 75 -1.77 12.75 1.44
C ALA A 75 -2.32 11.55 0.65
N LEU A 76 -1.66 11.18 -0.46
CA LEU A 76 -2.02 10.01 -1.26
C LEU A 76 -1.78 8.70 -0.52
N VAL A 77 -0.68 8.58 0.24
CA VAL A 77 -0.42 7.38 1.04
C VAL A 77 -1.41 7.27 2.20
N ASP A 78 -1.73 8.36 2.89
CA ASP A 78 -2.74 8.37 3.95
C ASP A 78 -4.13 8.00 3.41
N CYS A 79 -4.51 8.54 2.25
CA CYS A 79 -5.72 8.17 1.53
C CYS A 79 -5.71 6.68 1.12
N ALA A 80 -4.62 6.19 0.53
CA ALA A 80 -4.46 4.80 0.15
C ALA A 80 -4.63 3.86 1.34
N MET A 81 -4.06 4.21 2.50
CA MET A 81 -4.20 3.45 3.74
C MET A 81 -5.67 3.35 4.19
N ALA A 82 -6.45 4.42 4.08
CA ALA A 82 -7.90 4.35 4.34
C ALA A 82 -8.63 3.40 3.36
N GLY A 83 -8.10 3.24 2.14
CA GLY A 83 -8.64 2.38 1.09
C GLY A 83 -8.24 0.90 1.15
N VAL A 84 -7.31 0.49 2.03
CA VAL A 84 -6.77 -0.89 2.05
C VAL A 84 -7.85 -1.94 2.39
N LEU A 85 -8.87 -1.56 3.15
CA LEU A 85 -9.93 -2.48 3.63
C LEU A 85 -11.24 -2.39 2.83
N VAL A 86 -11.25 -1.61 1.75
CA VAL A 86 -12.41 -1.39 0.89
C VAL A 86 -12.84 -2.70 0.24
N GLN A 87 -14.15 -2.97 0.21
CA GLN A 87 -14.69 -4.21 -0.36
C GLN A 87 -14.92 -4.10 -1.87
N HIS A 88 -14.97 -2.89 -2.42
CA HIS A 88 -15.05 -2.67 -3.86
C HIS A 88 -13.78 -3.15 -4.58
N LYS A 89 -13.95 -4.07 -5.52
CA LYS A 89 -12.84 -4.80 -6.16
C LYS A 89 -11.84 -3.86 -6.85
N GLU A 90 -12.30 -3.00 -7.75
CA GLU A 90 -11.42 -2.20 -8.62
C GLU A 90 -10.68 -1.13 -7.80
N ALA A 91 -11.41 -0.28 -7.08
CA ALA A 91 -10.87 0.67 -6.12
C ALA A 91 -9.79 0.07 -5.18
N CYS A 92 -10.07 -1.06 -4.54
CA CYS A 92 -9.09 -1.67 -3.63
C CYS A 92 -7.88 -2.23 -4.41
N THR A 93 -8.07 -2.74 -5.63
CA THR A 93 -6.98 -3.19 -6.52
C THR A 93 -6.05 -2.05 -6.86
N SER A 94 -6.60 -0.90 -7.26
CA SER A 94 -5.79 0.26 -7.60
C SER A 94 -5.07 0.85 -6.38
N VAL A 95 -5.70 0.85 -5.21
CA VAL A 95 -5.05 1.22 -3.93
C VAL A 95 -3.83 0.34 -3.65
N LEU A 96 -3.99 -0.99 -3.66
CA LEU A 96 -2.89 -1.92 -3.35
C LEU A 96 -1.80 -1.85 -4.42
N ALA A 97 -2.18 -1.76 -5.71
CA ALA A 97 -1.23 -1.65 -6.81
C ALA A 97 -0.39 -0.37 -6.73
N PHE A 98 -1.00 0.76 -6.34
CA PHE A 98 -0.27 2.01 -6.13
C PHE A 98 0.74 1.89 -4.98
N LEU A 99 0.32 1.37 -3.82
CA LEU A 99 1.20 1.17 -2.66
C LEU A 99 2.33 0.18 -2.97
N ASP A 100 2.02 -0.91 -3.67
CA ASP A 100 2.99 -1.91 -4.12
C ASP A 100 4.01 -1.29 -5.06
N GLN A 101 3.56 -0.52 -6.05
CA GLN A 101 4.44 0.18 -6.97
C GLN A 101 5.35 1.17 -6.23
N LEU A 102 4.80 1.92 -5.28
CA LEU A 102 5.56 2.86 -4.47
C LEU A 102 6.67 2.16 -3.68
N CYS A 103 6.38 1.00 -3.09
CA CYS A 103 7.38 0.20 -2.38
C CYS A 103 8.41 -0.42 -3.33
N ARG A 104 7.99 -0.94 -4.48
CA ARG A 104 8.86 -1.51 -5.52
C ARG A 104 9.83 -0.47 -6.10
N ASP A 105 9.36 0.75 -6.34
CA ASP A 105 10.15 1.83 -6.93
C ASP A 105 10.86 2.72 -5.87
N CYS A 106 10.85 2.34 -4.59
CA CYS A 106 11.40 3.16 -3.50
C CYS A 106 12.88 3.54 -3.70
N THR A 107 13.66 2.66 -4.34
CA THR A 107 15.08 2.86 -4.67
C THR A 107 15.31 3.90 -5.76
N ARG A 108 14.30 4.18 -6.60
CA ARG A 108 14.36 5.25 -7.61
C ARG A 108 14.25 6.64 -6.97
N HIS A 109 13.62 6.72 -5.79
CA HIS A 109 13.34 7.96 -5.07
C HIS A 109 13.68 7.84 -3.56
N PRO A 110 14.94 7.52 -3.22
CA PRO A 110 15.33 7.13 -1.86
C PRO A 110 15.21 8.25 -0.82
N GLN A 111 15.13 9.51 -1.26
CA GLN A 111 15.03 10.67 -0.38
C GLN A 111 13.59 11.00 0.04
N VAL A 112 12.59 10.48 -0.67
CA VAL A 112 11.19 10.91 -0.51
C VAL A 112 10.30 9.72 -0.14
N VAL A 113 10.46 8.59 -0.84
CA VAL A 113 9.57 7.43 -0.68
C VAL A 113 9.83 6.69 0.65
N PRO A 114 11.05 6.22 0.96
CA PRO A 114 11.30 5.49 2.21
C PRO A 114 10.90 6.27 3.47
N PRO A 115 11.25 7.57 3.64
CA PRO A 115 10.81 8.32 4.83
C PRO A 115 9.29 8.38 4.98
N THR A 116 8.56 8.54 3.87
CA THR A 116 7.09 8.59 3.87
C THR A 116 6.49 7.25 4.31
N ILE A 117 7.03 6.13 3.80
CA ILE A 117 6.60 4.78 4.15
C ILE A 117 6.96 4.45 5.60
N GLN A 118 8.17 4.78 6.04
CA GLN A 118 8.68 4.45 7.37
C GLN A 118 7.82 5.03 8.50
N VAL A 119 7.34 6.27 8.34
CA VAL A 119 6.43 6.91 9.31
C VAL A 119 5.10 6.16 9.43
N ARG A 120 4.67 5.48 8.36
CA ARG A 120 3.37 4.79 8.24
C ARG A 120 3.47 3.27 8.33
N GLY A 121 4.68 2.73 8.39
CA GLY A 121 4.94 1.31 8.18
C GLY A 121 4.21 0.41 9.17
N GLN A 122 4.23 0.74 10.46
CA GLN A 122 3.50 -0.02 11.49
C GLN A 122 2.00 -0.08 11.19
N ALA A 123 1.38 1.07 10.91
CA ALA A 123 -0.04 1.16 10.61
C ALA A 123 -0.39 0.45 9.30
N LEU A 124 0.47 0.54 8.29
CA LEU A 124 0.29 -0.19 7.04
C LEU A 124 0.32 -1.71 7.26
N VAL A 125 1.26 -2.24 8.06
CA VAL A 125 1.29 -3.68 8.39
C VAL A 125 0.05 -4.10 9.16
N HIS A 126 -0.46 -3.29 10.10
CA HIS A 126 -1.76 -3.55 10.76
C HIS A 126 -2.90 -3.67 9.74
N LEU A 127 -2.98 -2.73 8.80
CA LEU A 127 -4.00 -2.72 7.77
C LEU A 127 -3.89 -3.92 6.83
N LEU A 128 -2.67 -4.33 6.45
CA LEU A 128 -2.46 -5.50 5.60
C LEU A 128 -2.87 -6.79 6.31
N VAL A 129 -2.54 -6.94 7.61
CA VAL A 129 -2.99 -8.12 8.39
C VAL A 129 -4.51 -8.10 8.59
N ALA A 130 -5.11 -6.94 8.82
CA ALA A 130 -6.57 -6.79 8.84
C ALA A 130 -7.21 -7.12 7.47
N ALA A 131 -6.53 -6.78 6.37
CA ALA A 131 -6.95 -7.10 5.02
C ALA A 131 -6.94 -8.61 4.78
N ILE A 132 -5.94 -9.35 5.28
CA ILE A 132 -5.89 -10.83 5.22
C ILE A 132 -7.13 -11.45 5.88
N ALA A 133 -7.63 -10.85 6.97
CA ALA A 133 -8.79 -11.33 7.70
C ALA A 133 -10.14 -11.00 7.02
N THR A 134 -10.18 -10.02 6.12
CA THR A 134 -11.44 -9.42 5.62
C THR A 134 -11.62 -9.45 4.11
N LEU A 135 -10.57 -9.23 3.33
CA LEU A 135 -10.65 -9.17 1.87
C LEU A 135 -10.81 -10.55 1.24
N PRO A 136 -11.57 -10.70 0.12
CA PRO A 136 -11.67 -11.95 -0.63
C PRO A 136 -10.32 -12.57 -1.00
N PHE A 137 -10.24 -13.92 -1.07
CA PHE A 137 -8.99 -14.65 -1.38
C PHE A 137 -8.27 -14.15 -2.64
N ALA A 138 -9.01 -13.74 -3.68
CA ALA A 138 -8.46 -13.19 -4.91
C ALA A 138 -7.62 -11.92 -4.72
N ARG A 139 -7.74 -11.24 -3.56
CA ARG A 139 -7.01 -10.02 -3.20
C ARG A 139 -5.77 -10.29 -2.35
N LEU A 140 -5.62 -11.50 -1.83
CA LEU A 140 -4.52 -11.83 -0.91
C LEU A 140 -3.18 -11.86 -1.62
N ASP A 141 -3.17 -12.11 -2.93
CA ASP A 141 -1.95 -12.05 -3.74
C ASP A 141 -1.39 -10.62 -3.79
N ASP A 142 -2.25 -9.63 -4.02
CA ASP A 142 -1.88 -8.20 -4.00
C ASP A 142 -1.37 -7.77 -2.62
N VAL A 143 -2.01 -8.24 -1.54
CA VAL A 143 -1.58 -7.97 -0.16
C VAL A 143 -0.21 -8.60 0.12
N GLY A 144 0.01 -9.82 -0.38
CA GLY A 144 1.29 -10.53 -0.24
C GLY A 144 2.42 -9.86 -1.00
N ASP A 145 2.17 -9.36 -2.20
CA ASP A 145 3.15 -8.60 -2.98
C ASP A 145 3.55 -7.32 -2.26
N LEU A 146 2.58 -6.53 -1.80
CA LEU A 146 2.85 -5.30 -1.06
C LEU A 146 3.63 -5.58 0.24
N LEU A 147 3.21 -6.58 1.03
CA LEU A 147 3.92 -6.95 2.24
C LEU A 147 5.36 -7.40 1.93
N HIS A 148 5.56 -8.18 0.87
CA HIS A 148 6.88 -8.62 0.43
C HIS A 148 7.79 -7.45 0.04
N HIS A 149 7.29 -6.49 -0.74
CA HIS A 149 8.06 -5.29 -1.09
C HIS A 149 8.33 -4.39 0.12
N LEU A 150 7.40 -4.28 1.07
CA LEU A 150 7.59 -3.52 2.30
C LEU A 150 8.70 -4.14 3.19
N MET A 151 8.82 -5.46 3.20
CA MET A 151 9.86 -6.16 3.96
C MET A 151 11.29 -5.89 3.45
N ARG A 152 11.45 -5.33 2.24
CA ARG A 152 12.76 -4.93 1.71
C ARG A 152 13.37 -3.80 2.53
N THR A 153 14.67 -3.91 2.84
CA THR A 153 15.39 -2.97 3.70
C THR A 153 15.42 -1.56 3.11
N GLU A 154 15.50 -1.42 1.80
CA GLU A 154 15.53 -0.12 1.11
C GLU A 154 14.22 0.65 1.24
N CYS A 155 13.10 -0.04 1.47
CA CYS A 155 11.79 0.57 1.67
C CYS A 155 11.55 0.89 3.15
N SER A 156 11.78 -0.09 4.03
CA SER A 156 11.43 0.00 5.45
C SER A 156 12.54 0.52 6.36
N GLY A 157 13.77 0.71 5.85
CA GLY A 157 14.93 1.00 6.68
C GLY A 157 15.29 -0.15 7.63
N GLY A 158 14.83 -1.37 7.35
CA GLY A 158 15.02 -2.54 8.21
C GLY A 158 14.03 -2.64 9.38
N MET A 159 13.03 -1.76 9.45
CA MET A 159 12.02 -1.78 10.51
C MET A 159 10.86 -2.74 10.25
N ALA A 160 10.68 -3.23 9.02
CA ALA A 160 9.54 -4.10 8.69
C ALA A 160 9.41 -5.36 9.55
N PRO A 161 10.49 -6.08 9.92
CA PRO A 161 10.38 -7.20 10.85
C PRO A 161 9.79 -6.81 12.21
N SER A 162 10.16 -5.66 12.77
CA SER A 162 9.60 -5.22 14.06
C SER A 162 8.14 -4.81 13.93
N TRP A 163 7.74 -4.27 12.78
CA TRP A 163 6.34 -3.97 12.49
C TRP A 163 5.47 -5.24 12.45
N VAL A 164 5.92 -6.27 11.72
CA VAL A 164 5.25 -7.57 11.67
C VAL A 164 5.19 -8.20 13.06
N GLN A 165 6.29 -8.20 13.81
CA GLN A 165 6.34 -8.74 15.16
C GLN A 165 5.32 -8.04 16.09
N THR A 166 5.28 -6.72 16.08
CA THR A 166 4.34 -5.92 16.87
C THR A 166 2.89 -6.22 16.49
N THR A 167 2.62 -6.35 15.19
CA THR A 167 1.29 -6.67 14.66
C THR A 167 0.84 -8.06 15.11
N MET A 168 1.70 -9.07 14.97
CA MET A 168 1.40 -10.44 15.39
C MET A 168 1.20 -10.55 16.91
N ALA A 169 1.95 -9.77 17.69
CA ALA A 169 1.79 -9.71 19.14
C ALA A 169 0.45 -9.08 19.56
N ALA A 170 -0.06 -8.11 18.80
CA ALA A 170 -1.35 -7.45 19.06
C ALA A 170 -2.56 -8.38 18.82
N LEU A 171 -2.40 -9.45 18.05
CA LEU A 171 -3.51 -10.39 17.79
C LEU A 171 -3.95 -11.08 19.11
N PRO A 172 -5.23 -11.41 19.29
CA PRO A 172 -5.71 -12.14 20.47
C PRO A 172 -5.28 -13.61 20.46
N ALA A 173 -4.70 -14.13 21.55
CA ALA A 173 -4.19 -15.52 21.62
C ALA A 173 -5.30 -16.58 21.47
N ALA A 174 -6.53 -16.19 21.81
CA ALA A 174 -7.73 -17.01 21.59
C ALA A 174 -8.14 -17.12 20.11
N ALA A 175 -7.69 -16.19 19.27
CA ALA A 175 -8.01 -16.10 17.85
C ALA A 175 -6.91 -16.69 16.96
N VAL A 176 -5.64 -16.35 17.25
CA VAL A 176 -4.46 -16.80 16.51
C VAL A 176 -3.44 -17.31 17.51
N THR A 177 -3.06 -18.57 17.38
CA THR A 177 -2.12 -19.26 18.28
C THR A 177 -0.70 -18.73 18.13
N ASP A 178 0.14 -18.93 19.15
CA ASP A 178 1.55 -18.53 19.09
C ASP A 178 2.32 -19.22 17.95
N HIS A 179 1.95 -20.47 17.65
CA HIS A 179 2.52 -21.20 16.52
C HIS A 179 2.21 -20.52 15.17
N GLU A 180 0.95 -20.12 14.95
CA GLU A 180 0.53 -19.41 13.73
C GLU A 180 1.21 -18.04 13.61
N ARG A 181 1.34 -17.29 14.72
CA ARG A 181 2.04 -15.99 14.74
C ARG A 181 3.52 -16.10 14.40
N VAL A 182 4.20 -17.06 15.02
CA VAL A 182 5.63 -17.30 14.80
C VAL A 182 5.85 -17.81 13.37
N GLY A 183 4.97 -18.68 12.87
CA GLY A 183 4.98 -19.13 11.49
C GLY A 183 4.88 -17.97 10.50
N PHE A 184 3.91 -17.07 10.69
CA PHE A 184 3.75 -15.89 9.85
C PHE A 184 4.95 -14.95 9.90
N TYR A 185 5.47 -14.66 11.10
CA TYR A 185 6.68 -13.85 11.26
C TYR A 185 7.88 -14.45 10.52
N ASN A 186 8.13 -15.75 10.69
CA ASN A 186 9.23 -16.46 10.04
C ASN A 186 9.11 -16.42 8.51
N ALA A 187 7.89 -16.59 7.97
CA ALA A 187 7.64 -16.51 6.54
C ALA A 187 7.88 -15.08 6.00
N ALA A 188 7.50 -14.04 6.74
CA ALA A 188 7.76 -12.66 6.36
C ALA A 188 9.25 -12.35 6.32
N VAL A 189 10.02 -12.71 7.36
CA VAL A 189 11.46 -12.43 7.41
C VAL A 189 12.31 -13.31 6.48
N ALA A 190 11.79 -14.47 6.06
CA ALA A 190 12.45 -15.33 5.09
C ALA A 190 12.59 -14.67 3.71
N MET A 191 11.82 -13.60 3.43
CA MET A 191 11.84 -12.90 2.14
C MET A 191 11.60 -13.82 0.95
N ASP A 192 10.82 -14.89 1.15
CA ASP A 192 10.36 -15.80 0.10
C ASP A 192 8.88 -15.56 -0.14
N ARG A 193 8.53 -15.09 -1.35
CA ARG A 193 7.16 -14.71 -1.70
C ARG A 193 6.17 -15.88 -1.63
N LYS A 194 6.61 -17.10 -1.94
CA LYS A 194 5.74 -18.29 -1.90
C LYS A 194 5.49 -18.73 -0.47
N GLN A 195 6.54 -18.74 0.36
CA GLN A 195 6.38 -19.03 1.79
C GLN A 195 5.48 -17.99 2.47
N LEU A 196 5.65 -16.72 2.12
CA LEU A 196 4.77 -15.66 2.59
C LEU A 196 3.33 -15.86 2.13
N GLN A 197 3.09 -16.28 0.87
CA GLN A 197 1.73 -16.56 0.40
C GLN A 197 1.08 -17.68 1.21
N HIS A 198 1.79 -18.77 1.45
CA HIS A 198 1.27 -19.89 2.24
C HIS A 198 0.90 -19.44 3.66
N ALA A 199 1.75 -18.63 4.30
CA ALA A 199 1.44 -18.08 5.62
C ALA A 199 0.24 -17.12 5.60
N ILE A 200 0.06 -16.34 4.52
CA ILE A 200 -1.11 -15.47 4.33
C ILE A 200 -2.39 -16.29 4.17
N ASP A 201 -2.35 -17.35 3.35
CA ASP A 201 -3.50 -18.23 3.11
C ASP A 201 -3.90 -18.93 4.42
N ASP A 202 -2.93 -19.51 5.14
CA ASP A 202 -3.15 -20.15 6.45
C ASP A 202 -3.76 -19.17 7.46
N LEU A 203 -3.23 -17.95 7.54
CA LEU A 203 -3.75 -16.92 8.43
C LEU A 203 -5.16 -16.48 8.03
N SER A 204 -5.43 -16.35 6.72
CA SER A 204 -6.77 -15.98 6.24
C SER A 204 -7.78 -17.06 6.60
N ASP A 205 -7.42 -18.34 6.44
CA ASP A 205 -8.25 -19.47 6.83
C ASP A 205 -8.58 -19.42 8.32
N VAL A 206 -7.57 -19.20 9.20
CA VAL A 206 -7.76 -19.02 10.65
C VAL A 206 -8.76 -17.91 10.95
N CYS A 207 -8.57 -16.74 10.33
CA CYS A 207 -9.43 -15.57 10.54
C CYS A 207 -10.89 -15.82 10.13
N ARG A 208 -11.10 -16.67 9.11
CA ARG A 208 -12.42 -16.99 8.55
C ARG A 208 -13.14 -18.14 9.25
N ARG A 209 -12.47 -18.89 10.15
CA ARG A 209 -13.07 -20.02 10.90
C ARG A 209 -14.29 -19.59 11.72
N SER A 210 -14.32 -18.35 12.20
CA SER A 210 -15.44 -17.82 12.98
C SER A 210 -15.57 -16.31 12.80
N ARG A 211 -16.82 -15.85 12.68
CA ARG A 211 -17.12 -14.42 12.68
C ARG A 211 -16.58 -13.70 13.93
N GLY A 212 -16.63 -14.35 15.09
CA GLY A 212 -16.11 -13.79 16.34
C GLY A 212 -14.58 -13.66 16.36
N VAL A 213 -13.88 -14.60 15.72
CA VAL A 213 -12.42 -14.52 15.53
C VAL A 213 -12.06 -13.31 14.68
N ARG A 214 -12.74 -13.16 13.54
CA ARG A 214 -12.55 -12.00 12.66
C ARG A 214 -12.83 -10.68 13.37
N GLU A 215 -13.96 -10.56 14.06
CA GLU A 215 -14.32 -9.33 14.81
C GLU A 215 -13.30 -9.02 15.91
N SER A 216 -12.79 -10.04 16.61
CA SER A 216 -11.77 -9.86 17.64
C SER A 216 -10.43 -9.40 17.07
N ILE A 217 -10.03 -9.89 15.89
CA ILE A 217 -8.81 -9.45 15.19
C ILE A 217 -8.97 -8.01 14.70
N MET A 218 -10.11 -7.68 14.08
CA MET A 218 -10.38 -6.31 13.63
C MET A 218 -10.42 -5.33 14.80
N ALA A 219 -10.99 -5.73 15.93
CA ALA A 219 -10.97 -4.95 17.16
C ALA A 219 -9.53 -4.68 17.64
N ALA A 220 -8.69 -5.71 17.68
CA ALA A 220 -7.30 -5.55 18.08
C ALA A 220 -6.52 -4.62 17.13
N LEU A 221 -6.67 -4.78 15.81
CA LEU A 221 -5.84 -4.05 14.84
C LEU A 221 -6.33 -2.62 14.55
N LEU A 222 -7.64 -2.37 14.59
CA LEU A 222 -8.23 -1.08 14.24
C LEU A 222 -8.64 -0.21 15.44
N HIS A 223 -8.84 -0.80 16.63
CA HIS A 223 -9.28 -0.05 17.82
C HIS A 223 -8.18 0.20 18.87
N HIS A 224 -6.90 0.03 18.54
CA HIS A 224 -5.85 0.52 19.45
C HIS A 224 -5.83 2.06 19.45
N PRO A 225 -5.90 2.71 20.63
CA PRO A 225 -5.89 4.16 20.71
C PRO A 225 -4.51 4.64 20.30
N THR A 226 -4.50 5.53 19.31
CA THR A 226 -3.46 6.55 19.16
C THR A 226 -3.19 7.15 20.53
N SER A 227 -2.03 6.86 21.10
CA SER A 227 -1.47 7.61 22.22
C SER A 227 -0.10 8.13 21.84
#